data_AF-A0A8C7XRE3-F1
#
_entry.id   AF-A0A8C7XRE3-F1
#
_cell.length_a   1.000
_cell.length_b   1.000
_cell.length_c   1.000
_cell.angle_alpha   90.00
_cell.angle_beta   90.00
_cell.angle_gamma   90.00
#
_symmetry.space_group_name_H-M   'P 1'
#
loop_
_entity.id
_entity.type
_entity.pdbx_description
1 polymer ?
#
loop_
_entity_poly.entity_id
_entity_poly.type
_entity_poly.pdbx_seq_one_letter_code
_entity_poly.pdbx_strand_id
1 'polypeptide(L)'
;SMAGVNLNEENARILATSSEIVGTKIRSCKDEFFLPADVLHRRILDTARKLGVTEVPADVVNVVSHATQFRLRSLLEKVSVVAQHRADAVKDEDLYEQTSDVRAQLRFFEQLERIEKQRKDEQEREMLLKAAKSRARQEDPEQARLKQKAKEMQQQELAQMRQRDANLTALAAIGPRKKRKLDSVGGANTSSEVRDRAVPAAVPPSPRQQLRQRITRVNLRDFILCLEQDRSTARSMALYKALLK
;
A
#
# COMPACT_ATOMS: atom_id res chain seq x y z
N SER A 1 -28.75 -54.85 -18.60
CA SER A 1 -27.64 -54.06 -18.03
C SER A 1 -26.47 -54.12 -18.99
N MET A 2 -26.33 -53.11 -19.86
CA MET A 2 -25.50 -51.91 -19.66
C MET A 2 -24.01 -52.22 -19.88
N ALA A 3 -23.58 -51.87 -21.09
CA ALA A 3 -22.23 -51.62 -21.59
C ALA A 3 -21.28 -52.83 -21.75
N GLY A 4 -21.02 -53.17 -23.01
CA GLY A 4 -19.88 -54.00 -23.43
C GLY A 4 -18.58 -53.24 -23.22
N VAL A 5 -18.14 -53.12 -21.97
CA VAL A 5 -16.86 -52.54 -21.60
C VAL A 5 -15.82 -53.64 -21.68
N ASN A 6 -14.94 -53.58 -22.67
CA ASN A 6 -13.79 -54.48 -22.75
C ASN A 6 -12.73 -53.98 -21.77
N LEU A 7 -12.65 -54.63 -20.60
CA LEU A 7 -11.71 -54.28 -19.52
C LEU A 7 -10.25 -54.22 -19.99
N ASN A 8 -9.88 -55.00 -21.01
CA ASN A 8 -8.52 -54.97 -21.57
C ASN A 8 -8.28 -53.70 -22.40
N GLU A 9 -9.30 -53.21 -23.10
CA GLU A 9 -9.22 -51.96 -23.86
C GLU A 9 -9.22 -50.75 -22.92
N GLU A 10 -10.02 -50.80 -21.85
CA GLU A 10 -10.04 -49.76 -20.81
C GLU A 10 -8.70 -49.71 -20.06
N ASN A 11 -8.14 -50.85 -19.66
CA ASN A 11 -6.80 -50.91 -19.05
C ASN A 11 -5.70 -50.41 -20.00
N ALA A 12 -5.76 -50.76 -21.28
CA ALA A 12 -4.80 -50.25 -22.28
C ALA A 12 -4.90 -48.72 -22.44
N ARG A 13 -6.11 -48.17 -22.43
CA ARG A 13 -6.34 -46.71 -22.47
C ARG A 13 -5.88 -46.02 -21.18
N ILE A 14 -6.08 -46.61 -20.01
CA ILE A 14 -5.57 -46.08 -18.73
C ILE A 14 -4.04 -46.07 -18.73
N LEU A 15 -3.38 -47.12 -19.22
CA LEU A 15 -1.91 -47.17 -19.32
C LEU A 15 -1.36 -46.20 -20.39
N ALA A 16 -2.04 -46.05 -21.52
CA ALA A 16 -1.64 -45.09 -22.56
C ALA A 16 -1.82 -43.64 -22.11
N THR A 17 -2.96 -43.31 -21.47
CA THR A 17 -3.26 -41.96 -20.97
C THR A 17 -2.40 -41.62 -19.75
N SER A 18 -2.12 -42.59 -18.88
CA SER A 18 -1.18 -42.39 -17.77
C SER A 18 0.26 -42.28 -18.26
N SER A 19 0.65 -42.86 -19.40
CA SER A 19 1.94 -42.63 -20.05
C SER A 19 2.06 -41.21 -20.67
N GLU A 20 0.99 -40.69 -21.26
CA GLU A 20 0.94 -39.30 -21.77
C GLU A 20 1.02 -38.25 -20.64
N ILE A 21 0.36 -38.51 -19.51
CA ILE A 21 0.28 -37.60 -18.35
C ILE A 21 1.43 -37.81 -17.36
N VAL A 22 1.96 -39.03 -17.25
CA VAL A 22 2.97 -39.47 -16.28
C VAL A 22 4.07 -40.27 -16.99
N GLY A 23 4.80 -39.67 -17.93
CA GLY A 23 5.90 -40.42 -18.58
C GLY A 23 6.73 -39.67 -19.60
N THR A 24 6.17 -38.71 -20.35
CA THR A 24 6.89 -38.07 -21.46
C THR A 24 7.87 -36.96 -21.06
N LYS A 25 7.87 -36.57 -19.78
CA LYS A 25 8.81 -35.58 -19.22
C LYS A 25 9.26 -35.96 -17.82
N ILE A 26 9.96 -37.08 -17.70
CA ILE A 26 11.01 -37.15 -16.68
C ILE A 26 12.07 -36.16 -17.13
N ARG A 27 11.86 -34.86 -16.88
CA ARG A 27 12.99 -33.94 -16.76
C ARG A 27 13.76 -34.47 -15.57
N SER A 28 14.73 -35.33 -15.85
CA SER A 28 15.90 -35.46 -15.01
C SER A 28 16.50 -34.06 -15.00
N CYS A 29 16.00 -33.21 -14.10
CA CYS A 29 16.51 -31.88 -13.90
C CYS A 29 17.97 -32.12 -13.55
N LYS A 30 18.89 -31.68 -14.41
CA LYS A 30 20.29 -31.63 -14.02
C LYS A 30 20.34 -30.85 -12.72
N ASP A 31 21.04 -31.39 -11.75
CA ASP A 31 21.14 -30.79 -10.44
C ASP A 31 22.06 -29.56 -10.57
N GLU A 32 21.46 -28.44 -10.96
CA GLU A 32 22.17 -27.20 -11.24
C GLU A 32 22.24 -26.35 -9.98
N PHE A 33 23.45 -25.87 -9.69
CA PHE A 33 23.67 -24.95 -8.58
C PHE A 33 22.92 -23.63 -8.84
N PHE A 34 21.97 -23.30 -7.98
CA PHE A 34 21.34 -21.99 -7.93
C PHE A 34 22.33 -20.85 -7.64
N LEU A 35 23.33 -21.09 -6.80
CA LEU A 35 24.39 -20.12 -6.47
C LEU A 35 25.68 -20.41 -7.24
N PRO A 36 26.56 -19.42 -7.46
CA PRO A 36 27.88 -19.65 -8.06
C PRO A 36 28.74 -20.60 -7.21
N ALA A 37 28.90 -21.84 -7.68
CA ALA A 37 29.50 -22.94 -6.91
C ALA A 37 30.92 -22.64 -6.44
N ASP A 38 31.78 -22.08 -7.30
CA ASP A 38 33.19 -21.82 -6.96
C ASP A 38 33.37 -20.82 -5.83
N VAL A 39 32.61 -19.72 -5.88
CA VAL A 39 32.69 -18.65 -4.87
C VAL A 39 32.09 -19.12 -3.55
N LEU A 40 30.99 -19.87 -3.62
CA LEU A 40 30.34 -20.45 -2.45
C LEU A 40 31.26 -21.48 -1.79
N HIS A 41 31.85 -22.38 -2.57
CA HIS A 41 32.78 -23.41 -2.10
C HIS A 41 33.99 -22.80 -1.38
N ARG A 42 34.66 -21.80 -1.99
CA ARG A 42 35.78 -21.09 -1.34
C ARG A 42 35.37 -20.47 -0.01
N ARG A 43 34.22 -19.80 0.05
CA ARG A 43 33.72 -19.18 1.29
C ARG A 43 33.39 -20.20 2.37
N ILE A 44 32.77 -21.32 2.00
CA ILE A 44 32.48 -22.41 2.94
C ILE A 44 33.80 -22.99 3.46
N LEU A 45 34.76 -23.27 2.58
CA LEU A 45 36.06 -23.83 2.94
C LEU A 45 36.87 -22.88 3.84
N ASP A 46 36.91 -21.59 3.54
CA ASP A 46 37.58 -20.58 4.38
C ASP A 46 36.97 -20.49 5.79
N THR A 47 35.67 -20.74 5.92
CA THR A 47 34.98 -20.76 7.21
C THR A 47 35.23 -22.09 7.94
N ALA A 48 35.18 -23.21 7.21
CA ALA A 48 35.40 -24.54 7.74
C ALA A 48 36.85 -24.74 8.23
N ARG A 49 37.84 -24.17 7.53
CA ARG A 49 39.25 -24.21 7.90
C ARG A 49 39.53 -23.56 9.25
N LYS A 50 38.81 -22.48 9.60
CA LYS A 50 38.89 -21.84 10.92
C LYS A 50 38.39 -22.76 12.05
N LEU A 51 37.60 -23.76 11.71
CA LEU A 51 37.05 -24.77 12.62
C LEU A 51 37.83 -26.10 12.54
N GLY A 52 38.98 -26.14 11.84
CA GLY A 52 39.83 -27.31 11.71
C GLY A 52 39.45 -28.28 10.57
N VAL A 53 38.51 -27.91 9.69
CA VAL A 53 38.11 -28.75 8.55
C VAL A 53 38.90 -28.34 7.29
N THR A 54 39.65 -29.28 6.72
CA THR A 54 40.56 -29.02 5.58
C THR A 54 39.88 -29.09 4.22
N GLU A 55 38.86 -29.93 4.06
CA GLU A 55 38.18 -30.20 2.79
C GLU A 55 36.66 -30.19 2.96
N VAL A 56 35.95 -29.75 1.92
CA VAL A 56 34.49 -29.70 1.88
C VAL A 56 34.00 -30.37 0.60
N PRO A 57 33.15 -31.41 0.65
CA PRO A 57 32.63 -32.04 -0.57
C PRO A 57 31.78 -31.09 -1.41
N ALA A 58 31.79 -31.30 -2.74
CA ALA A 58 30.96 -30.52 -3.67
C ALA A 58 29.45 -30.66 -3.39
N ASP A 59 29.01 -31.82 -2.89
CA ASP A 59 27.62 -32.09 -2.54
C ASP A 59 27.11 -31.17 -1.42
N VAL A 60 27.97 -30.79 -0.47
CA VAL A 60 27.62 -29.85 0.59
C VAL A 60 27.31 -28.47 0.00
N VAL A 61 28.13 -28.03 -0.95
CA VAL A 61 27.92 -26.76 -1.68
C VAL A 61 26.60 -26.80 -2.43
N ASN A 62 26.28 -27.94 -3.04
CA ASN A 62 25.04 -28.15 -3.76
C ASN A 62 23.81 -28.08 -2.84
N VAL A 63 23.85 -28.78 -1.70
CA VAL A 63 22.78 -28.74 -0.69
C VAL A 63 22.58 -27.33 -0.14
N VAL A 64 23.65 -26.59 0.15
CA VAL A 64 23.55 -25.19 0.63
C VAL A 64 22.94 -24.29 -0.44
N SER A 65 23.32 -24.48 -1.70
CA SER A 65 22.76 -23.76 -2.84
C SER A 65 21.25 -24.00 -2.98
N HIS A 66 20.80 -25.26 -2.91
CA HIS A 66 19.38 -25.62 -2.95
C HIS A 66 18.61 -25.20 -1.73
N ALA A 67 19.17 -25.33 -0.54
CA ALA A 67 18.57 -24.83 0.69
C ALA A 67 18.35 -23.31 0.61
N THR A 68 19.29 -22.57 0.00
CA THR A 68 19.15 -21.14 -0.25
C THR A 68 18.03 -20.86 -1.26
N GLN A 69 17.97 -21.60 -2.37
CA GLN A 69 16.90 -21.47 -3.36
C GLN A 69 15.52 -21.73 -2.74
N PHE A 70 15.39 -22.84 -2.00
CA PHE A 70 14.17 -23.21 -1.29
C PHE A 70 13.77 -22.12 -0.30
N ARG A 71 14.72 -21.62 0.49
CA ARG A 71 14.47 -20.55 1.44
C ARG A 71 13.94 -19.28 0.76
N LEU A 72 14.52 -18.90 -0.38
CA LEU A 72 14.08 -17.75 -1.16
C LEU A 72 12.69 -17.96 -1.78
N ARG A 73 12.40 -19.16 -2.30
CA ARG A 73 11.06 -19.51 -2.81
C ARG A 73 10.00 -19.41 -1.71
N SER A 74 10.24 -20.04 -0.56
CA SER A 74 9.30 -19.96 0.57
C SER A 74 9.10 -18.53 1.07
N LEU A 75 10.15 -17.71 1.04
CA LEU A 75 10.02 -16.28 1.38
C LEU A 75 9.14 -15.55 0.36
N LEU A 76 9.36 -15.78 -0.94
CA LEU A 76 8.57 -15.17 -2.02
C LEU A 76 7.11 -15.62 -1.99
N GLU A 77 6.83 -16.88 -1.65
CA GLU A 77 5.47 -17.39 -1.46
C GLU A 77 4.75 -16.63 -0.34
N LYS A 78 5.38 -16.51 0.84
CA LYS A 78 4.82 -15.74 1.97
C LYS A 78 4.56 -14.27 1.59
N VAL A 79 5.52 -13.63 0.93
CA VAL A 79 5.39 -12.23 0.51
C VAL A 79 4.29 -12.06 -0.53
N SER A 80 4.11 -13.04 -1.42
CA SER A 80 3.03 -13.04 -2.42
C SER A 80 1.66 -13.10 -1.76
N VAL A 81 1.50 -13.96 -0.75
CA VAL A 81 0.26 -14.06 0.05
C VAL A 81 -0.04 -12.74 0.76
N VAL A 82 0.96 -12.12 1.41
CA VAL A 82 0.80 -10.80 2.05
C VAL A 82 0.42 -9.72 1.04
N ALA A 83 1.07 -9.70 -0.12
CA ALA A 83 0.79 -8.71 -1.16
C ALA A 83 -0.62 -8.89 -1.75
N GLN A 84 -1.09 -10.13 -1.89
CA GLN A 84 -2.46 -10.47 -2.30
C GLN A 84 -3.46 -9.98 -1.26
N HIS A 85 -3.29 -10.35 0.01
CA HIS A 85 -4.16 -9.85 1.09
C HIS A 85 -4.23 -8.31 1.17
N ARG A 86 -3.14 -7.62 0.87
CA ARG A 86 -3.13 -6.15 0.81
C ARG A 86 -3.88 -5.60 -0.41
N ALA A 87 -3.82 -6.30 -1.55
CA ALA A 87 -4.47 -5.90 -2.79
C ALA A 87 -5.95 -6.27 -2.82
N ASP A 88 -6.34 -7.29 -2.07
CA ASP A 88 -7.72 -7.74 -1.93
C ASP A 88 -8.53 -6.72 -1.16
N ALA A 89 -9.69 -6.37 -1.71
CA ALA A 89 -10.66 -5.52 -1.04
C ALA A 89 -11.41 -6.39 -0.02
N VAL A 90 -10.84 -6.56 1.18
CA VAL A 90 -11.43 -7.30 2.32
C VAL A 90 -12.83 -6.78 2.72
N LYS A 91 -13.28 -5.66 2.14
CA LYS A 91 -14.53 -4.99 2.46
C LYS A 91 -15.79 -5.63 1.84
N ASP A 92 -15.64 -6.54 0.88
CA ASP A 92 -16.78 -7.13 0.16
C ASP A 92 -17.12 -8.57 0.60
N GLU A 93 -16.44 -9.10 1.62
CA GLU A 93 -16.68 -10.46 2.14
C GLU A 93 -17.42 -10.39 3.48
N ASP A 94 -18.70 -10.81 3.51
CA ASP A 94 -19.59 -10.86 4.69
C ASP A 94 -19.07 -11.75 5.85
N LEU A 95 -17.92 -12.41 5.66
CA LEU A 95 -17.29 -13.31 6.63
C LEU A 95 -16.28 -12.62 7.57
N TYR A 96 -15.91 -11.36 7.31
CA TYR A 96 -14.93 -10.64 8.12
C TYR A 96 -15.57 -9.50 8.91
N GLU A 97 -15.45 -9.56 10.24
CA GLU A 97 -15.85 -8.47 11.13
C GLU A 97 -14.65 -7.61 11.51
N GLN A 98 -14.78 -6.28 11.36
CA GLN A 98 -13.73 -5.35 11.76
C GLN A 98 -13.64 -5.27 13.29
N THR A 99 -12.65 -5.93 13.88
CA THR A 99 -12.48 -5.99 15.34
C THR A 99 -11.86 -4.72 15.93
N SER A 100 -11.13 -3.93 15.15
CA SER A 100 -10.47 -2.69 15.61
C SER A 100 -10.23 -1.72 14.46
N ASP A 101 -10.52 -0.43 14.68
CA ASP A 101 -10.15 0.66 13.77
C ASP A 101 -9.32 1.73 14.49
N VAL A 102 -8.08 1.37 14.83
CA VAL A 102 -7.13 2.28 15.50
C VAL A 102 -6.92 3.57 14.70
N ARG A 103 -6.99 3.52 13.37
CA ARG A 103 -6.83 4.73 12.54
C ARG A 103 -8.01 5.68 12.69
N ALA A 104 -9.24 5.18 12.69
CA ALA A 104 -10.41 6.01 12.94
C ALA A 104 -10.39 6.57 14.38
N GLN A 105 -10.02 5.75 15.36
CA GLN A 105 -9.86 6.19 16.76
C GLN A 105 -8.82 7.32 16.88
N LEU A 106 -7.65 7.19 16.25
CA LEU A 106 -6.64 8.26 16.23
C LEU A 106 -7.17 9.55 15.59
N ARG A 107 -7.88 9.45 14.45
CA ARG A 107 -8.50 10.63 13.82
C ARG A 107 -9.55 11.30 14.72
N PHE A 108 -10.27 10.50 15.49
CA PHE A 108 -11.23 11.02 16.47
C PHE A 108 -10.52 11.78 17.60
N PHE A 109 -9.41 11.26 18.12
CA PHE A 109 -8.59 11.98 19.11
C PHE A 109 -8.02 13.29 18.54
N GLU A 110 -7.49 13.28 17.32
CA GLU A 110 -7.04 14.51 16.64
C GLU A 110 -8.19 15.53 16.51
N GLN A 111 -9.40 15.06 16.23
CA GLN A 111 -10.56 15.94 16.11
C GLN A 111 -10.98 16.52 17.47
N LEU A 112 -10.95 15.71 18.53
CA LEU A 112 -11.18 16.17 19.91
C LEU A 112 -10.16 17.25 20.30
N GLU A 113 -8.88 17.02 20.03
CA GLU A 113 -7.82 17.99 20.33
C GLU A 113 -8.05 19.33 19.59
N ARG A 114 -8.49 19.28 18.33
CA ARG A 114 -8.87 20.50 17.58
C ARG A 114 -10.02 21.25 18.24
N ILE A 115 -11.06 20.54 18.69
CA ILE A 115 -12.23 21.15 19.34
C ILE A 115 -11.84 21.73 20.70
N GLU A 116 -11.03 21.02 21.49
CA GLU A 116 -10.54 21.54 22.78
C GLU A 116 -9.70 22.79 22.61
N LYS A 117 -8.83 22.82 21.59
CA LYS A 117 -8.06 24.01 21.25
C LYS A 117 -8.97 25.17 20.86
N GLN A 118 -9.95 24.95 19.98
CA GLN A 118 -10.93 25.98 19.61
C GLN A 118 -11.66 26.54 20.82
N ARG A 119 -12.11 25.67 21.73
CA ARG A 119 -12.79 26.10 22.96
C ARG A 119 -11.89 26.97 23.85
N LYS A 120 -10.60 26.64 23.98
CA LYS A 120 -9.64 27.44 24.73
C LYS A 120 -9.40 28.80 24.06
N ASP A 121 -9.18 28.80 22.75
CA ASP A 121 -8.98 30.03 21.96
C ASP A 121 -10.21 30.96 22.06
N GLU A 122 -11.43 30.40 22.03
CA GLU A 122 -12.68 31.13 22.23
C GLU A 122 -12.80 31.70 23.65
N GLN A 123 -12.44 30.94 24.68
CA GLN A 123 -12.43 31.41 26.07
C GLN A 123 -11.43 32.55 26.28
N GLU A 124 -10.23 32.44 25.73
CA GLU A 124 -9.22 33.51 25.76
C GLU A 124 -9.72 34.77 25.05
N ARG A 125 -10.34 34.61 23.88
CA ARG A 125 -10.95 35.71 23.13
C ARG A 125 -12.09 36.37 23.89
N GLU A 126 -12.97 35.59 24.52
CA GLU A 126 -14.07 36.11 25.32
C GLU A 126 -13.53 36.88 26.53
N MET A 127 -12.51 36.37 27.22
CA MET A 127 -11.85 37.05 28.33
C MET A 127 -11.26 38.40 27.90
N LEU A 128 -10.56 38.45 26.77
CA LEU A 128 -10.01 39.69 26.21
C LEU A 128 -11.12 40.71 25.87
N LEU A 129 -12.20 40.26 25.23
CA LEU A 129 -13.34 41.11 24.91
C LEU A 129 -14.06 41.62 26.17
N LYS A 130 -14.20 40.77 27.20
CA LYS A 130 -14.81 41.13 28.49
C LYS A 130 -13.95 42.15 29.24
N ALA A 131 -12.63 41.96 29.28
CA ALA A 131 -11.70 42.93 29.85
C ALA A 131 -11.77 44.28 29.13
N ALA A 132 -11.81 44.29 27.79
CA ALA A 132 -11.90 45.50 26.99
C ALA A 132 -13.23 46.27 27.13
N LYS A 133 -14.35 45.56 27.44
CA LYS A 133 -15.68 46.14 27.68
C LYS A 133 -15.88 46.64 29.11
N SER A 134 -14.98 46.30 30.05
CA SER A 134 -15.07 46.76 31.43
C SER A 134 -14.97 48.29 31.50
N ARG A 135 -15.91 48.93 32.20
CA ARG A 135 -15.97 50.39 32.40
C ARG A 135 -15.30 50.79 33.72
N ALA A 136 -14.19 50.14 34.09
CA ALA A 136 -13.42 50.54 35.27
C ALA A 136 -12.77 51.90 34.98
N ARG A 137 -13.01 52.87 35.86
CA ARG A 137 -12.58 54.26 35.66
C ARG A 137 -11.13 54.40 36.16
N GLN A 138 -10.22 54.43 35.20
CA GLN A 138 -8.88 55.03 35.25
C GLN A 138 -7.71 54.18 35.83
N GLU A 139 -6.66 54.07 35.00
CA GLU A 139 -5.23 53.91 35.37
C GLU A 139 -4.58 52.53 35.64
N ASP A 140 -5.08 51.41 35.11
CA ASP A 140 -4.23 50.22 34.99
C ASP A 140 -3.58 50.12 33.60
N PRO A 141 -2.25 50.30 33.45
CA PRO A 141 -1.56 50.15 32.17
C PRO A 141 -1.78 48.76 31.55
N GLU A 142 -2.07 47.73 32.37
CA GLU A 142 -2.42 46.40 31.86
C GLU A 142 -3.79 46.37 31.17
N GLN A 143 -4.80 47.10 31.68
CA GLN A 143 -6.11 47.21 31.03
C GLN A 143 -6.04 47.95 29.68
N ALA A 144 -5.19 48.97 29.58
CA ALA A 144 -4.95 49.67 28.31
C ALA A 144 -4.34 48.74 27.25
N ARG A 145 -3.34 47.92 27.66
CA ARG A 145 -2.74 46.89 26.80
C ARG A 145 -3.75 45.83 26.37
N LEU A 146 -4.59 45.35 27.29
CA LEU A 146 -5.67 44.38 26.99
C LEU A 146 -6.67 44.93 25.96
N LYS A 147 -7.08 46.20 26.11
CA LYS A 147 -7.98 46.86 25.16
C LYS A 147 -7.33 47.09 23.79
N GLN A 148 -6.04 47.42 23.75
CA GLN A 148 -5.28 47.54 22.51
C GLN A 148 -5.15 46.18 21.81
N LYS A 149 -4.79 45.12 22.56
CA LYS A 149 -4.71 43.74 22.05
C LYS A 149 -6.06 43.25 21.51
N ALA A 150 -7.17 43.59 22.16
CA ALA A 150 -8.51 43.27 21.66
C ALA A 150 -8.85 43.99 20.32
N LYS A 151 -8.46 45.26 20.17
CA LYS A 151 -8.64 46.00 18.89
C LYS A 151 -7.78 45.41 17.77
N GLU A 152 -6.52 45.08 18.07
CA GLU A 152 -5.61 44.46 17.10
C GLU A 152 -6.12 43.10 16.64
N MET A 153 -6.62 42.27 17.57
CA MET A 153 -7.24 40.98 17.25
C MET A 153 -8.45 41.14 16.31
N GLN A 154 -9.34 42.10 16.58
CA GLN A 154 -10.49 42.38 15.69
C GLN A 154 -10.03 42.84 14.29
N GLN A 155 -9.01 43.68 14.22
CA GLN A 155 -8.47 44.16 12.95
C GLN A 155 -7.83 43.02 12.15
N GLN A 156 -7.09 42.14 12.81
CA GLN A 156 -6.49 40.96 12.19
C GLN A 156 -7.55 39.98 11.69
N GLU A 157 -8.63 39.77 12.43
CA GLU A 157 -9.75 38.91 12.01
C GLU A 157 -10.47 39.46 10.77
N LEU A 158 -10.78 40.77 10.76
CA LEU A 158 -11.36 41.42 9.59
C LEU A 158 -10.44 41.33 8.37
N ALA A 159 -9.12 41.48 8.56
CA ALA A 159 -8.13 41.34 7.50
C ALA A 159 -8.09 39.89 6.97
N GLN A 160 -8.15 38.88 7.84
CA GLN A 160 -8.22 37.48 7.45
C GLN A 160 -9.51 37.16 6.69
N MET A 161 -10.67 37.68 7.13
CA MET A 161 -11.93 37.49 6.40
C MET A 161 -11.83 38.09 4.99
N ARG A 162 -11.36 39.33 4.87
CA ARG A 162 -11.13 39.97 3.55
C ARG A 162 -10.18 39.16 2.67
N GLN A 163 -9.13 38.57 3.24
CA GLN A 163 -8.20 37.72 2.50
C GLN A 163 -8.85 36.41 2.03
N ARG A 164 -9.67 35.76 2.88
CA ARG A 164 -10.43 34.56 2.50
C ARG A 164 -11.42 34.86 1.38
N ASP A 165 -12.14 35.98 1.48
CA ASP A 165 -13.08 36.43 0.46
C ASP A 165 -12.37 36.70 -0.87
N ALA A 166 -11.22 37.41 -0.83
CA ALA A 166 -10.40 37.65 -2.02
C ALA A 166 -9.92 36.33 -2.67
N ASN A 167 -9.50 35.34 -1.87
CA ASN A 167 -9.09 34.03 -2.36
C ASN A 167 -10.26 33.25 -2.99
N LEU A 168 -11.45 33.30 -2.40
CA LEU A 168 -12.65 32.69 -2.96
C LEU A 168 -13.03 33.35 -4.30
N THR A 169 -13.00 34.68 -4.38
CA THR A 169 -13.23 35.41 -5.63
C THR A 169 -12.18 35.07 -6.68
N ALA A 170 -10.90 34.97 -6.30
CA ALA A 170 -9.83 34.57 -7.22
C ALA A 170 -10.03 33.13 -7.76
N LEU A 171 -10.40 32.18 -6.90
CA LEU A 171 -10.71 30.80 -7.33
C LEU A 171 -11.91 30.73 -8.27
N ALA A 172 -12.95 31.52 -8.03
CA ALA A 172 -14.09 31.64 -8.93
C ALA A 172 -13.70 32.27 -10.28
N ALA A 173 -12.81 33.26 -10.28
CA ALA A 173 -12.33 33.95 -11.47
C ALA A 173 -11.36 33.11 -12.34
N ILE A 174 -10.61 32.17 -11.74
CA ILE A 174 -9.68 31.28 -12.47
C ILE A 174 -10.41 30.37 -13.48
N GLY A 175 -11.70 30.08 -13.25
CA GLY A 175 -12.55 29.29 -14.17
C GLY A 175 -12.10 27.83 -14.37
N PRO A 176 -12.89 27.00 -15.06
CA PRO A 176 -12.54 25.60 -15.33
C PRO A 176 -11.34 25.53 -16.28
N ARG A 177 -10.14 25.39 -15.72
CA ARG A 177 -8.93 25.21 -16.52
C ARG A 177 -8.96 23.82 -17.15
N LYS A 178 -9.31 23.74 -18.44
CA LYS A 178 -8.94 22.61 -19.30
C LYS A 178 -7.42 22.47 -19.17
N LYS A 179 -6.95 21.43 -18.48
CA LYS A 179 -5.53 21.08 -18.50
C LYS A 179 -5.18 20.87 -19.97
N ARG A 180 -4.38 21.76 -20.57
CA ARG A 180 -3.74 21.44 -21.84
C ARG A 180 -2.93 20.18 -21.56
N LYS A 181 -3.36 19.06 -22.12
CA LYS A 181 -2.48 17.92 -22.25
C LYS A 181 -1.32 18.42 -23.10
N LEU A 182 -0.13 18.37 -22.52
CA LEU A 182 1.10 18.53 -23.27
C LEU A 182 1.25 17.23 -24.08
N ASP A 183 0.47 17.09 -25.16
CA ASP A 183 0.54 15.92 -26.03
C ASP A 183 1.46 16.22 -27.21
N SER A 184 2.41 15.29 -27.35
CA SER A 184 3.24 15.04 -28.52
C SER A 184 2.40 15.03 -29.81
N VAL A 185 2.98 15.64 -30.84
CA VAL A 185 2.71 15.56 -32.28
C VAL A 185 1.60 14.60 -32.74
N GLY A 186 0.61 15.17 -33.45
CA GLY A 186 0.08 14.56 -34.66
C GLY A 186 -1.43 14.31 -34.71
N GLY A 187 -2.11 14.96 -35.67
CA GLY A 187 -3.37 14.46 -36.23
C GLY A 187 -4.55 15.43 -36.14
N ALA A 188 -4.88 16.05 -37.28
CA ALA A 188 -5.93 17.05 -37.44
C ALA A 188 -7.35 16.44 -37.58
N ASN A 189 -8.33 17.29 -37.21
CA ASN A 189 -9.75 17.33 -37.59
C ASN A 189 -10.62 16.15 -37.11
N THR A 190 -11.75 16.37 -36.43
CA THR A 190 -12.95 17.00 -37.00
C THR A 190 -13.80 17.79 -35.98
N SER A 191 -14.60 18.67 -36.59
CA SER A 191 -15.53 19.68 -36.08
C SER A 191 -16.70 19.21 -35.22
N SER A 192 -17.07 20.11 -34.29
CA SER A 192 -18.43 20.57 -33.92
C SER A 192 -19.62 19.69 -34.34
N GLU A 193 -20.49 19.33 -33.37
CA GLU A 193 -21.81 19.97 -33.25
C GLU A 193 -22.59 19.57 -31.99
N VAL A 194 -23.46 20.49 -31.61
CA VAL A 194 -24.42 20.50 -30.50
C VAL A 194 -25.54 19.49 -30.74
N ARG A 195 -26.01 18.77 -29.70
CA ARG A 195 -27.42 18.35 -29.63
C ARG A 195 -27.91 18.03 -28.22
N ASP A 196 -29.15 18.42 -28.03
CA ASP A 196 -29.97 18.47 -26.84
C ASP A 196 -30.60 17.11 -26.47
N ARG A 197 -30.99 17.01 -25.20
CA ARG A 197 -32.02 16.14 -24.53
C ARG A 197 -32.56 14.88 -25.25
N ALA A 198 -32.48 13.70 -24.58
CA ALA A 198 -33.64 12.84 -24.20
C ALA A 198 -33.26 11.43 -23.65
N VAL A 199 -34.02 10.99 -22.64
CA VAL A 199 -34.31 9.63 -22.05
C VAL A 199 -33.19 8.67 -21.58
N PRO A 200 -33.37 8.00 -20.41
CA PRO A 200 -32.48 6.94 -19.95
C PRO A 200 -32.93 5.59 -20.53
N ALA A 201 -32.09 4.96 -21.35
CA ALA A 201 -32.24 3.56 -21.72
C ALA A 201 -31.29 2.72 -20.84
N ALA A 202 -31.88 1.83 -20.04
CA ALA A 202 -31.16 0.86 -19.22
C ALA A 202 -30.41 -0.12 -20.13
N VAL A 203 -29.08 -0.07 -20.09
CA VAL A 203 -28.21 -1.09 -20.70
C VAL A 203 -27.93 -2.15 -19.63
N PRO A 204 -28.17 -3.45 -19.89
CA PRO A 204 -27.85 -4.49 -18.92
C PRO A 204 -26.33 -4.59 -18.73
N PRO A 205 -25.83 -4.87 -17.51
CA PRO A 205 -24.41 -5.03 -17.27
C PRO A 205 -23.92 -6.29 -17.99
N SER A 206 -22.96 -6.13 -18.90
CA SER A 206 -22.29 -7.24 -19.56
C SER A 206 -21.42 -8.00 -18.55
N PRO A 207 -21.66 -9.29 -18.28
CA PRO A 207 -20.83 -10.05 -17.35
C PRO A 207 -19.72 -10.70 -18.17
N ARG A 208 -18.61 -9.99 -18.38
CA ARG A 208 -17.31 -10.54 -18.82
C ARG A 208 -16.32 -9.38 -19.06
N GLN A 209 -16.02 -8.62 -18.02
CA GLN A 209 -14.65 -8.14 -17.92
C GLN A 209 -13.84 -9.38 -17.56
N GLN A 210 -13.21 -9.99 -18.58
CA GLN A 210 -12.17 -10.98 -18.39
C GLN A 210 -11.27 -10.46 -17.28
N LEU A 211 -11.20 -11.23 -16.19
CA LEU A 211 -10.39 -10.96 -15.00
C LEU A 211 -8.94 -10.88 -15.46
N ARG A 212 -8.52 -9.72 -15.96
CA ARG A 212 -7.15 -9.48 -16.37
C ARG A 212 -6.37 -9.65 -15.10
N GLN A 213 -5.63 -10.76 -14.98
CA GLN A 213 -4.83 -11.10 -13.81
C GLN A 213 -4.03 -9.86 -13.44
N ARG A 214 -4.50 -9.16 -12.41
CA ARG A 214 -3.97 -7.86 -12.04
C ARG A 214 -2.66 -8.20 -11.35
N ILE A 215 -1.54 -7.91 -12.00
CA ILE A 215 -0.23 -8.18 -11.43
C ILE A 215 -0.16 -7.49 -10.05
N THR A 216 -0.13 -8.30 -9.00
CA THR A 216 -0.01 -7.80 -7.63
C THR A 216 1.41 -7.32 -7.42
N ARG A 217 1.59 -6.00 -7.30
CA ARG A 217 2.89 -5.42 -6.99
C ARG A 217 3.24 -5.67 -5.54
N VAL A 218 4.41 -6.25 -5.31
CA VAL A 218 5.01 -6.40 -3.99
C VAL A 218 5.67 -5.09 -3.56
N ASN A 219 5.41 -4.65 -2.34
CA ASN A 219 6.00 -3.47 -1.72
C ASN A 219 7.01 -3.85 -0.64
N LEU A 220 7.90 -2.92 -0.27
CA LEU A 220 8.86 -3.13 0.83
C LEU A 220 8.17 -3.49 2.15
N ARG A 221 7.00 -2.90 2.43
CA ARG A 221 6.21 -3.21 3.63
C ARG A 221 5.77 -4.68 3.70
N ASP A 222 5.44 -5.27 2.55
CA ASP A 222 5.05 -6.67 2.47
C ASP A 222 6.23 -7.57 2.87
N PHE A 223 7.44 -7.18 2.46
CA PHE A 223 8.68 -7.87 2.80
C PHE A 223 9.06 -7.72 4.28
N ILE A 224 8.95 -6.50 4.83
CA ILE A 224 9.22 -6.22 6.25
C ILE A 224 8.32 -7.09 7.13
N LEU A 225 7.02 -7.13 6.83
CA LEU A 225 6.06 -7.96 7.58
C LEU A 225 6.47 -9.44 7.58
N CYS A 226 6.83 -9.99 6.42
CA CYS A 226 7.28 -11.38 6.35
C CYS A 226 8.57 -11.63 7.14
N LEU A 227 9.52 -10.68 7.12
CA LEU A 227 10.78 -10.81 7.86
C LEU A 227 10.57 -10.74 9.38
N GLU A 228 9.62 -9.92 9.85
CA GLU A 228 9.24 -9.79 11.27
C GLU A 228 8.60 -11.07 11.82
N GLN A 229 7.74 -11.72 11.02
CA GLN A 229 7.03 -12.93 11.44
C GLN A 229 7.92 -14.18 11.50
N ASP A 230 8.95 -14.26 10.66
CA ASP A 230 9.84 -15.42 10.59
C ASP A 230 10.96 -15.31 11.63
N ARG A 231 10.98 -16.26 12.58
CA ARG A 231 11.93 -16.28 13.72
C ARG A 231 13.39 -16.16 13.32
N SER A 232 13.74 -16.69 12.15
CA SER A 232 15.12 -16.70 11.68
C SER A 232 15.55 -15.37 11.04
N THR A 233 14.60 -14.52 10.62
CA THR A 233 14.87 -13.20 10.02
C THR A 233 14.46 -12.03 10.90
N ALA A 234 13.67 -12.26 11.94
CA ALA A 234 13.16 -11.24 12.85
C ALA A 234 14.26 -10.45 13.59
N ARG A 235 15.48 -11.01 13.68
CA ARG A 235 16.65 -10.33 14.25
C ARG A 235 17.76 -10.09 13.24
N SER A 236 17.46 -10.24 11.94
CA SER A 236 18.45 -10.09 10.89
C SER A 236 18.83 -8.62 10.69
N MET A 237 20.08 -8.39 10.28
CA MET A 237 20.54 -7.06 9.86
C MET A 237 19.81 -6.53 8.63
N ALA A 238 19.26 -7.42 7.79
CA ALA A 238 18.44 -7.02 6.65
C ALA A 238 17.16 -6.32 7.11
N LEU A 239 16.47 -6.88 8.11
CA LEU A 239 15.27 -6.27 8.69
C LEU A 239 15.59 -4.94 9.37
N TYR A 240 16.65 -4.89 10.18
CA TYR A 240 17.06 -3.65 10.86
C TYR A 240 17.33 -2.51 9.86
N LYS A 241 18.06 -2.79 8.78
CA LYS A 241 18.32 -1.82 7.71
C LYS A 241 17.07 -1.43 6.92
N ALA A 242 16.08 -2.32 6.82
CA ALA A 242 14.82 -2.03 6.13
C ALA A 242 13.92 -1.10 6.96
N LEU A 243 13.95 -1.19 8.29
CA LEU A 243 13.18 -0.34 9.21
C LEU A 243 13.75 1.07 9.36
N LEU A 244 15.04 1.27 9.05
CA LEU A 244 15.73 2.56 9.11
C LEU A 244 15.53 3.45 7.88
N LYS A 245 14.76 2.99 6.88
CA LYS A 245 14.44 3.73 5.65
C LYS A 245 13.03 4.28 5.70
#